data_AF-W1Q0K4-F1
#
_entry.id   AF-W1Q0K4-F1
#
_cell.length_a   1.000
_cell.length_b   1.000
_cell.length_c   1.000
_cell.angle_alpha   90.00
_cell.angle_beta   90.00
_cell.angle_gamma   90.00
#
_symmetry.space_group_name_H-M   'P 1'
#
loop_
_entity.id
_entity.type
_entity.pdbx_description
1 polymer ?
#
loop_
_entity_poly.entity_id
_entity_poly.type
_entity_poly.pdbx_seq_one_letter_code
_entity_poly.pdbx_strand_id
1 'polypeptide(L)'
;MVVTNGILEALGEELGGRVHLTNAYYSALNAAANKYFKGNGVSCSMQNSNDFLLLGTNQIAVARAGDDFWTEDPCGDPEGSYWLQGCHIVHCAYNSVWMGHVVLPDWDMFLSTHQRAHFHAAARAISGGPIYVSDRLGQHDLELLKKLVLPDSTLLRCVAHAQPTRDCLFINPLHPHGPPLKLWNINRCTGVVGAFSCDGGEWCRVERRFRRARHSPERAQERQTTACYTDVDVWRTDAPSKSFIALSHLAEKLTVLSAPDNKVPIGGAVYAAEVRGKANGVVVAEVRVRGTGEMCAYASKKPKRCSIDGRECEFGYEEEDGRVSVQLEWDRDKKIRALQYLIEAEDVKESYSVP
;
A
#
# COMPACT_ATOMS: atom_id res chain seq x y z
N MET A 1 1.76 -20.44 13.35
CA MET A 1 2.29 -20.83 14.67
C MET A 1 3.15 -19.67 15.13
N VAL A 2 2.93 -19.10 16.31
CA VAL A 2 3.76 -17.98 16.80
C VAL A 2 5.07 -18.55 17.35
N VAL A 3 6.21 -18.09 16.83
CA VAL A 3 7.54 -18.47 17.33
C VAL A 3 8.07 -17.32 18.19
N THR A 4 8.20 -17.55 19.49
CA THR A 4 8.69 -16.54 20.44
C THR A 4 10.20 -16.66 20.66
N ASN A 5 11.01 -16.09 19.76
CA ASN A 5 12.48 -16.11 19.87
C ASN A 5 13.01 -15.52 21.18
N GLY A 6 12.30 -14.55 21.77
CA GLY A 6 12.66 -13.98 23.08
C GLY A 6 12.69 -15.01 24.22
N ILE A 7 11.96 -16.13 24.11
CA ILE A 7 12.06 -17.23 25.08
C ILE A 7 13.39 -17.98 24.92
N LEU A 8 13.85 -18.23 23.68
CA LEU A 8 15.15 -18.88 23.44
C LEU A 8 16.31 -17.99 23.91
N GLU A 9 16.15 -16.68 23.80
CA GLU A 9 17.09 -15.69 24.30
C GLU A 9 17.14 -15.68 25.83
N ALA A 10 16.01 -15.53 26.51
CA ALA A 10 15.93 -15.59 27.97
C ALA A 10 16.39 -16.94 28.57
N LEU A 11 16.18 -18.06 27.86
CA LEU A 11 16.68 -19.39 28.30
C LEU A 11 18.19 -19.58 28.10
N GLY A 12 18.81 -18.81 27.19
CA GLY A 12 20.26 -18.87 26.93
C GLY A 12 21.06 -17.74 27.59
N GLU A 13 20.38 -16.79 28.24
CA GLU A 13 20.97 -15.66 28.96
C GLU A 13 21.82 -16.18 30.14
N GLU A 14 23.03 -15.64 30.28
CA GLU A 14 24.10 -16.04 31.23
C GLU A 14 24.61 -17.51 31.15
N LEU A 15 23.80 -18.46 30.69
CA LEU A 15 24.13 -19.89 30.58
C LEU A 15 24.87 -20.26 29.29
N GLY A 16 24.76 -19.42 28.25
CA GLY A 16 25.28 -19.72 26.92
C GLY A 16 24.40 -20.71 26.15
N GLY A 17 24.95 -21.33 25.11
CA GLY A 17 24.23 -22.36 24.33
C GLY A 17 23.09 -21.86 23.44
N ARG A 18 22.66 -20.59 23.52
CA ARG A 18 21.56 -20.00 22.70
C ARG A 18 21.67 -20.39 21.22
N VAL A 19 22.84 -20.20 20.60
CA VAL A 19 23.07 -20.52 19.18
C VAL A 19 22.80 -22.01 18.87
N HIS A 20 23.18 -22.93 19.77
CA HIS A 20 22.90 -24.35 19.58
C HIS A 20 21.40 -24.66 19.73
N LEU A 21 20.75 -24.08 20.74
CA LEU A 21 19.31 -24.22 20.98
C LEU A 21 18.49 -23.67 19.81
N THR A 22 18.80 -22.46 19.33
CA THR A 22 18.20 -21.83 18.14
C THR A 22 18.37 -22.71 16.90
N ASN A 23 19.58 -23.25 16.65
CA ASN A 23 19.82 -24.14 15.51
C ASN A 23 18.98 -25.43 15.60
N ALA A 24 18.91 -26.06 16.78
CA ALA A 24 18.09 -27.25 17.01
C ALA A 24 16.59 -26.93 16.83
N TYR A 25 16.13 -25.78 17.35
CA TYR A 25 14.76 -25.31 17.23
C TYR A 25 14.34 -25.12 15.77
N TYR A 26 15.06 -24.30 14.99
CA TYR A 26 14.71 -24.11 13.58
C TYR A 26 14.90 -25.40 12.77
N SER A 27 15.91 -26.23 13.04
CA SER A 27 16.05 -27.52 12.33
C SER A 27 14.84 -28.43 12.54
N ALA A 28 14.35 -28.55 13.79
CA ALA A 28 13.16 -29.33 14.12
C ALA A 28 11.88 -28.72 13.50
N LEU A 29 11.73 -27.39 13.56
CA LEU A 29 10.61 -26.68 12.95
C LEU A 29 10.58 -26.86 11.43
N ASN A 30 11.73 -26.68 10.76
CA ASN A 30 11.89 -26.84 9.32
C ASN A 30 11.55 -28.27 8.89
N ALA A 31 12.02 -29.27 9.65
CA ALA A 31 11.68 -30.68 9.41
C ALA A 31 10.18 -30.97 9.58
N ALA A 32 9.53 -30.41 10.60
CA ALA A 32 8.09 -30.56 10.84
C ALA A 32 7.26 -29.85 9.75
N ALA A 33 7.62 -28.63 9.37
CA ALA A 33 6.96 -27.84 8.33
C ALA A 33 7.06 -28.52 6.95
N ASN A 34 8.24 -29.03 6.59
CA ASN A 34 8.42 -29.84 5.37
C ASN A 34 7.58 -31.13 5.41
N LYS A 35 7.60 -31.88 6.53
CA LYS A 35 6.93 -33.19 6.65
C LYS A 35 5.41 -33.10 6.65
N TYR A 36 4.83 -32.18 7.45
CA TYR A 36 3.38 -32.14 7.69
C TYR A 36 2.65 -31.10 6.83
N PHE A 37 3.33 -30.03 6.41
CA PHE A 37 2.74 -28.93 5.65
C PHE A 37 3.34 -28.79 4.24
N LYS A 38 4.13 -29.77 3.78
CA LYS A 38 4.76 -29.80 2.45
C LYS A 38 5.67 -28.58 2.18
N GLY A 39 6.22 -27.96 3.23
CA GLY A 39 7.06 -26.76 3.11
C GLY A 39 6.30 -25.51 2.66
N ASN A 40 4.98 -25.45 2.85
CA ASN A 40 4.12 -24.36 2.37
C ASN A 40 4.28 -22.99 3.10
N GLY A 41 5.33 -22.79 3.90
CA GLY A 41 5.67 -21.50 4.51
C GLY A 41 4.65 -20.95 5.52
N VAL A 42 3.84 -21.80 6.19
CA VAL A 42 2.73 -21.34 7.09
C VAL A 42 3.18 -20.70 8.42
N SER A 43 4.49 -20.53 8.68
CA SER A 43 5.02 -20.11 10.00
C SER A 43 5.71 -18.74 10.02
N CYS A 44 5.03 -17.67 9.59
CA CYS A 44 5.48 -16.29 9.84
C CYS A 44 5.54 -16.01 11.36
N SER A 45 6.47 -15.14 11.80
CA SER A 45 6.58 -14.77 13.20
C SER A 45 7.11 -13.34 13.43
N MET A 46 6.85 -12.83 14.64
CA MET A 46 7.27 -11.52 15.16
C MET A 46 8.78 -11.51 15.46
N GLN A 47 9.62 -11.54 14.42
CA GLN A 47 11.05 -11.83 14.56
C GLN A 47 11.96 -10.93 13.72
N ASN A 48 12.54 -9.93 14.39
CA ASN A 48 13.68 -9.14 13.89
C ASN A 48 14.95 -9.47 14.68
N SER A 49 15.27 -10.76 14.81
CA SER A 49 16.55 -11.21 15.36
C SER A 49 17.42 -11.86 14.28
N ASN A 50 18.74 -11.75 14.43
CA ASN A 50 19.72 -12.33 13.51
C ASN A 50 19.50 -13.84 13.32
N ASP A 51 19.11 -14.52 14.40
CA ASP A 51 18.75 -15.94 14.43
C ASP A 51 17.62 -16.27 13.44
N PHE A 52 16.56 -15.46 13.37
CA PHE A 52 15.48 -15.64 12.39
C PHE A 52 15.96 -15.36 10.97
N LEU A 53 16.66 -14.24 10.75
CA LEU A 53 17.15 -13.84 9.43
C LEU A 53 18.07 -14.90 8.80
N LEU A 54 18.83 -15.62 9.63
CA LEU A 54 19.75 -16.68 9.18
C LEU A 54 19.09 -18.07 9.08
N LEU A 55 18.22 -18.45 10.02
CA LEU A 55 17.75 -19.84 10.17
C LEU A 55 16.25 -20.04 9.89
N GLY A 56 15.42 -19.02 10.17
CA GLY A 56 13.97 -19.06 9.94
C GLY A 56 13.57 -18.75 8.50
N THR A 57 14.35 -17.90 7.81
CA THR A 57 14.16 -17.55 6.39
C THR A 57 14.22 -18.75 5.45
N ASN A 58 14.85 -19.85 5.86
CA ASN A 58 14.86 -21.15 5.18
C ASN A 58 13.47 -21.82 5.06
N GLN A 59 12.45 -21.37 5.81
CA GLN A 59 11.06 -21.80 5.65
C GLN A 59 10.14 -20.69 5.19
N ILE A 60 10.37 -19.46 5.65
CA ILE A 60 9.55 -18.31 5.27
C ILE A 60 10.38 -17.03 5.25
N ALA A 61 10.48 -16.41 4.09
CA ALA A 61 11.08 -15.07 3.94
C ALA A 61 10.01 -13.98 4.17
N VAL A 62 9.31 -14.01 5.30
CA VAL A 62 8.32 -12.98 5.71
C VAL A 62 8.63 -12.59 7.15
N ALA A 63 8.75 -11.29 7.44
CA ALA A 63 9.14 -10.80 8.77
C ALA A 63 8.41 -9.51 9.13
N ARG A 64 8.01 -9.38 10.40
CA ARG A 64 7.29 -8.21 10.92
C ARG A 64 8.12 -6.92 10.77
N ALA A 65 7.59 -5.97 10.00
CA ALA A 65 8.28 -4.75 9.59
C ALA A 65 8.36 -3.67 10.70
N GLY A 66 7.50 -3.76 11.71
CA GLY A 66 7.44 -2.81 12.82
C GLY A 66 6.77 -3.42 14.05
N ASP A 67 6.59 -2.59 15.07
CA ASP A 67 5.87 -2.92 16.30
C ASP A 67 4.43 -3.39 16.01
N ASP A 68 3.75 -3.91 17.03
CA ASP A 68 2.38 -4.40 16.88
C ASP A 68 1.38 -3.28 16.55
N PHE A 69 0.37 -3.63 15.75
CA PHE A 69 -0.80 -2.79 15.57
C PHE A 69 -1.59 -2.71 16.89
N TRP A 70 -1.70 -1.51 17.45
CA TRP A 70 -2.50 -1.22 18.64
C TRP A 70 -3.79 -0.51 18.26
N THR A 71 -4.93 -0.98 18.77
CA THR A 71 -6.25 -0.36 18.54
C THR A 71 -6.41 0.95 19.29
N GLU A 72 -5.82 1.04 20.48
CA GLU A 72 -5.87 2.10 21.49
C GLU A 72 -4.46 2.27 22.08
N ASP A 73 -4.16 3.41 22.71
CA ASP A 73 -2.84 3.59 23.34
C ASP A 73 -2.71 2.75 24.62
N PRO A 74 -1.69 1.87 24.75
CA PRO A 74 -1.45 1.13 25.98
C PRO A 74 -1.13 2.02 27.20
N CYS A 75 -0.83 3.30 26.97
CA CYS A 75 -0.63 4.30 28.03
C CYS A 75 -1.89 5.11 28.38
N GLY A 76 -3.01 4.86 27.69
CA GLY A 76 -4.33 5.44 27.99
C GLY A 76 -4.65 6.79 27.33
N ASP A 77 -3.90 7.27 26.34
CA ASP A 77 -4.28 8.46 25.57
C ASP A 77 -5.55 8.19 24.73
N PRO A 78 -6.66 8.95 24.94
CA PRO A 78 -7.89 8.77 24.17
C PRO A 78 -7.74 8.95 22.66
N GLU A 79 -6.78 9.77 22.20
CA GLU A 79 -6.46 9.95 20.77
C GLU A 79 -5.44 8.91 20.25
N GLY A 80 -5.00 7.96 21.10
CA GLY A 80 -4.12 6.85 20.75
C GLY A 80 -4.57 6.10 19.50
N SER A 81 -5.87 5.83 19.42
CA SER A 81 -6.53 5.20 18.29
C SER A 81 -6.40 5.97 16.97
N TYR A 82 -5.93 7.23 16.97
CA TYR A 82 -5.63 8.00 15.77
C TYR A 82 -4.11 8.08 15.49
N TRP A 83 -3.31 8.57 16.43
CA TRP A 83 -1.90 8.90 16.18
C TRP A 83 -1.00 7.66 16.09
N LEU A 84 -1.27 6.59 16.86
CA LEU A 84 -0.50 5.34 16.79
C LEU A 84 -0.54 4.70 15.40
N GLN A 85 -1.64 4.91 14.68
CA GLN A 85 -1.82 4.36 13.34
C GLN A 85 -0.86 5.01 12.34
N GLY A 86 -0.57 6.31 12.54
CA GLY A 86 0.49 7.02 11.84
C GLY A 86 1.86 6.44 12.15
N CYS A 87 2.19 6.28 13.44
CA CYS A 87 3.43 5.64 13.89
C CYS A 87 3.63 4.24 13.27
N HIS A 88 2.60 3.38 13.33
CA HIS A 88 2.64 2.02 12.80
C HIS A 88 3.05 1.95 11.33
N ILE A 89 2.38 2.74 10.47
CA ILE A 89 2.66 2.76 9.03
C ILE A 89 4.01 3.40 8.72
N VAL A 90 4.43 4.41 9.49
CA VAL A 90 5.77 5.00 9.38
C VAL A 90 6.86 3.97 9.72
N HIS A 91 6.72 3.24 10.84
CA HIS A 91 7.70 2.23 11.24
C HIS A 91 7.79 1.12 10.19
N CYS A 92 6.65 0.56 9.76
CA CYS A 92 6.60 -0.48 8.76
C CYS A 92 7.22 -0.02 7.42
N ALA A 93 6.90 1.18 6.95
CA ALA A 93 7.42 1.70 5.69
C ALA A 93 8.93 1.97 5.73
N TYR A 94 9.42 2.64 6.76
CA TYR A 94 10.84 3.00 6.86
C TYR A 94 11.73 1.78 7.06
N ASN A 95 11.30 0.82 7.89
CA ASN A 95 12.03 -0.43 8.06
C ASN A 95 12.00 -1.29 6.78
N SER A 96 10.93 -1.23 5.98
CA SER A 96 10.85 -1.89 4.67
C SER A 96 11.91 -1.42 3.66
N VAL A 97 12.51 -0.23 3.85
CA VAL A 97 13.64 0.24 3.02
C VAL A 97 14.85 -0.69 3.14
N TRP A 98 15.12 -1.23 4.32
CA TRP A 98 16.19 -2.20 4.55
C TRP A 98 15.68 -3.65 4.45
N MET A 99 14.58 -3.98 5.14
CA MET A 99 14.07 -5.34 5.26
C MET A 99 13.67 -5.96 3.92
N GLY A 100 13.06 -5.17 3.02
CA GLY A 100 12.51 -5.64 1.76
C GLY A 100 13.52 -6.26 0.78
N HIS A 101 14.82 -6.04 1.02
CA HIS A 101 15.89 -6.67 0.24
C HIS A 101 16.29 -8.07 0.73
N VAL A 102 15.79 -8.50 1.90
CA VAL A 102 16.12 -9.80 2.53
C VAL A 102 14.87 -10.64 2.77
N VAL A 103 13.75 -10.01 3.14
CA VAL A 103 12.47 -10.64 3.51
C VAL A 103 11.31 -9.81 2.99
N LEU A 104 10.16 -10.45 2.74
CA LEU A 104 8.91 -9.75 2.50
C LEU A 104 8.45 -9.07 3.81
N PRO A 105 8.31 -7.74 3.86
CA PRO A 105 7.91 -7.06 5.08
C PRO A 105 6.44 -7.31 5.41
N ASP A 106 6.17 -7.77 6.63
CA ASP A 106 4.84 -7.98 7.20
C ASP A 106 4.43 -6.75 8.02
N TRP A 107 3.43 -6.03 7.54
CA TRP A 107 2.96 -4.77 8.14
C TRP A 107 1.94 -5.00 9.25
N ASP A 108 1.85 -6.23 9.75
CA ASP A 108 0.93 -6.70 10.78
C ASP A 108 -0.55 -6.69 10.37
N MET A 109 -1.37 -7.30 11.23
CA MET A 109 -2.83 -7.25 11.16
C MET A 109 -3.41 -5.84 11.36
N PHE A 110 -4.68 -5.68 10.97
CA PHE A 110 -5.53 -4.55 11.37
C PHE A 110 -6.94 -5.05 11.69
N LEU A 111 -7.79 -4.18 12.25
CA LEU A 111 -9.23 -4.45 12.33
C LEU A 111 -9.96 -3.66 11.22
N SER A 112 -10.77 -4.35 10.42
CA SER A 112 -11.67 -3.77 9.43
C SER A 112 -12.71 -2.82 10.03
N THR A 113 -13.02 -2.98 11.32
CA THR A 113 -13.96 -2.17 12.09
C THR A 113 -13.33 -1.00 12.85
N HIS A 114 -12.00 -0.80 12.75
CA HIS A 114 -11.31 0.32 13.42
C HIS A 114 -11.61 1.67 12.75
N GLN A 115 -11.60 2.77 13.51
CA GLN A 115 -11.84 4.12 12.97
C GLN A 115 -10.85 4.56 11.88
N ARG A 116 -9.67 3.92 11.77
CA ARG A 116 -8.69 4.11 10.69
C ARG A 116 -8.53 2.87 9.81
N ALA A 117 -9.53 1.99 9.74
CA ALA A 117 -9.49 0.76 8.95
C ALA A 117 -9.23 1.01 7.46
N HIS A 118 -9.84 2.05 6.86
CA HIS A 118 -9.60 2.42 5.46
C HIS A 118 -8.14 2.83 5.19
N PHE A 119 -7.55 3.61 6.09
CA PHE A 119 -6.14 4.00 6.05
C PHE A 119 -5.23 2.77 6.12
N HIS A 120 -5.55 1.81 6.99
CA HIS A 120 -4.80 0.56 7.12
C HIS A 120 -4.99 -0.39 5.95
N ALA A 121 -6.21 -0.50 5.39
CA ALA A 121 -6.51 -1.28 4.19
C ALA A 121 -5.72 -0.75 2.99
N ALA A 122 -5.70 0.57 2.77
CA ALA A 122 -4.91 1.21 1.72
C ALA A 122 -3.40 0.95 1.92
N ALA A 123 -2.90 1.02 3.17
CA ALA A 123 -1.52 0.73 3.49
C ALA A 123 -1.14 -0.75 3.20
N ARG A 124 -2.02 -1.71 3.51
CA ARG A 124 -1.80 -3.14 3.15
C ARG A 124 -1.93 -3.39 1.64
N ALA A 125 -2.77 -2.65 0.93
CA ALA A 125 -2.90 -2.78 -0.53
C ALA A 125 -1.61 -2.35 -1.26
N ILE A 126 -0.94 -1.30 -0.78
CA ILE A 126 0.35 -0.87 -1.34
C ILE A 126 1.56 -1.64 -0.77
N SER A 127 1.49 -2.17 0.46
CA SER A 127 2.66 -2.77 1.15
C SER A 127 3.39 -3.86 0.35
N GLY A 128 2.66 -4.63 -0.45
CA GLY A 128 3.16 -5.84 -1.13
C GLY A 128 3.26 -7.06 -0.21
N GLY A 129 3.09 -6.87 1.10
CA GLY A 129 3.14 -7.90 2.13
C GLY A 129 1.85 -8.71 2.27
N PRO A 130 1.72 -9.55 3.30
CA PRO A 130 0.47 -10.20 3.65
C PRO A 130 -0.60 -9.18 4.09
N ILE A 131 -1.86 -9.62 4.05
CA ILE A 131 -3.02 -8.88 4.57
C ILE A 131 -3.68 -9.77 5.62
N TYR A 132 -3.59 -9.38 6.88
CA TYR A 132 -4.24 -10.07 8.00
C TYR A 132 -5.29 -9.17 8.63
N VAL A 133 -6.41 -9.77 9.04
CA VAL A 133 -7.49 -9.12 9.77
C VAL A 133 -7.72 -9.86 11.08
N SER A 134 -7.95 -9.13 12.16
CA SER A 134 -8.13 -9.70 13.51
C SER A 134 -9.40 -9.22 14.21
N ASP A 135 -10.37 -8.75 13.42
CA ASP A 135 -11.70 -8.40 13.88
C ASP A 135 -12.36 -9.52 14.69
N ARG A 136 -13.21 -9.13 15.64
CA ARG A 136 -14.01 -10.08 16.41
C ARG A 136 -14.88 -10.89 15.45
N LEU A 137 -15.01 -12.20 15.72
CA LEU A 137 -15.84 -13.10 14.92
C LEU A 137 -17.26 -12.54 14.73
N GLY A 138 -17.67 -12.38 13.46
CA GLY A 138 -18.98 -11.83 13.10
C GLY A 138 -19.07 -10.30 13.10
N GLN A 139 -17.99 -9.58 13.43
CA GLN A 139 -17.91 -8.12 13.40
C GLN A 139 -16.87 -7.67 12.36
N HIS A 140 -17.15 -7.96 11.08
CA HIS A 140 -16.28 -7.61 9.95
C HIS A 140 -16.94 -6.53 9.10
N ASP A 141 -16.18 -5.51 8.70
CA ASP A 141 -16.59 -4.64 7.59
C ASP A 141 -16.35 -5.36 6.26
N LEU A 142 -17.37 -6.11 5.83
CA LEU A 142 -17.31 -6.85 4.57
C LEU A 142 -17.19 -5.94 3.34
N GLU A 143 -17.67 -4.69 3.41
CA GLU A 143 -17.58 -3.76 2.28
C GLU A 143 -16.17 -3.18 2.15
N LEU A 144 -15.45 -2.97 3.25
CA LEU A 144 -14.02 -2.68 3.22
C LEU A 144 -13.21 -3.88 2.71
N LEU A 145 -13.47 -5.09 3.22
CA LEU A 145 -12.68 -6.28 2.88
C LEU A 145 -12.86 -6.73 1.42
N LYS A 146 -14.06 -6.57 0.84
CA LYS A 146 -14.30 -6.77 -0.60
C LYS A 146 -13.50 -5.81 -1.49
N LYS A 147 -12.98 -4.69 -0.97
CA LYS A 147 -12.07 -3.79 -1.68
C LYS A 147 -10.60 -4.22 -1.59
N LEU A 148 -10.28 -5.31 -0.90
CA LEU A 148 -8.94 -5.92 -0.87
C LEU A 148 -8.89 -7.29 -1.57
N VAL A 149 -10.02 -8.01 -1.55
CA VAL A 149 -10.16 -9.38 -2.07
C VAL A 149 -11.11 -9.41 -3.26
N LEU A 150 -10.68 -10.06 -4.36
CA LEU A 150 -11.51 -10.27 -5.54
C LEU A 150 -12.59 -11.34 -5.32
N PRO A 151 -13.67 -11.36 -6.15
CA PRO A 151 -14.69 -12.41 -6.10
C PRO A 151 -14.20 -13.84 -6.34
N ASP A 152 -12.98 -14.03 -6.88
CA ASP A 152 -12.30 -15.34 -6.96
C ASP A 152 -11.36 -15.62 -5.77
N SER A 153 -11.54 -14.90 -4.66
CA SER A 153 -10.76 -15.00 -3.42
C SER A 153 -9.26 -14.69 -3.55
N THR A 154 -8.83 -14.05 -4.64
CA THR A 154 -7.42 -13.64 -4.82
C THR A 154 -7.20 -12.17 -4.46
N LEU A 155 -5.97 -11.82 -4.10
CA LEU A 155 -5.56 -10.46 -3.74
C LEU A 155 -4.87 -9.76 -4.93
N LEU A 156 -5.13 -8.46 -5.09
CA LEU A 156 -4.41 -7.60 -6.05
C LEU A 156 -3.22 -6.91 -5.37
N ARG A 157 -2.28 -7.74 -4.94
CA ARG A 157 -1.06 -7.34 -4.22
C ARG A 157 -0.03 -6.73 -5.16
N CYS A 158 0.70 -5.72 -4.68
CA CYS A 158 1.91 -5.23 -5.34
C CYS A 158 3.01 -6.31 -5.40
N VAL A 159 4.01 -6.13 -6.27
CA VAL A 159 5.04 -7.13 -6.59
C VAL A 159 6.30 -6.98 -5.75
N ALA A 160 6.72 -5.74 -5.46
CA ALA A 160 7.81 -5.45 -4.53
C ALA A 160 7.23 -5.09 -3.15
N HIS A 161 8.08 -4.59 -2.24
CA HIS A 161 7.70 -4.02 -0.95
C HIS A 161 7.52 -2.51 -1.05
N ALA A 162 6.58 -1.95 -0.28
CA ALA A 162 6.40 -0.49 -0.26
C ALA A 162 7.56 0.21 0.47
N GLN A 163 8.00 1.34 -0.09
CA GLN A 163 9.04 2.20 0.50
C GLN A 163 8.54 3.65 0.53
N PRO A 164 9.03 4.50 1.45
CA PRO A 164 8.84 5.94 1.36
C PRO A 164 9.42 6.48 0.04
N THR A 165 8.75 7.45 -0.55
CA THR A 165 9.31 8.18 -1.69
C THR A 165 10.52 9.01 -1.24
N ARG A 166 11.43 9.30 -2.18
CA ARG A 166 12.72 9.94 -1.83
C ARG A 166 12.60 11.31 -1.16
N ASP A 167 11.55 12.07 -1.48
CA ASP A 167 11.24 13.35 -0.85
C ASP A 167 10.70 13.18 0.58
N CYS A 168 10.14 12.02 0.93
CA CYS A 168 9.75 11.70 2.30
C CYS A 168 10.90 11.15 3.17
N LEU A 169 11.90 10.45 2.60
CA LEU A 169 12.91 9.65 3.35
C LEU A 169 13.62 10.34 4.54
N PHE A 170 13.80 11.66 4.49
CA PHE A 170 14.48 12.43 5.56
C PHE A 170 13.54 13.41 6.29
N ILE A 171 12.24 13.28 6.09
CA ILE A 171 11.20 14.09 6.74
C ILE A 171 10.50 13.23 7.79
N ASN A 172 10.09 13.83 8.92
CA ASN A 172 9.25 13.15 9.89
C ASN A 172 7.75 13.37 9.59
N PRO A 173 7.03 12.41 8.98
CA PRO A 173 5.60 12.54 8.68
C PRO A 173 4.70 12.43 9.93
N LEU A 174 5.25 12.09 11.10
CA LEU A 174 4.51 12.10 12.37
C LEU A 174 4.33 13.52 12.93
N HIS A 175 5.22 14.45 12.55
CA HIS A 175 5.25 15.80 13.10
C HIS A 175 3.92 16.54 12.85
N PRO A 176 3.38 17.27 13.84
CA PRO A 176 2.23 18.15 13.63
C PRO A 176 2.50 19.10 12.45
N HIS A 177 1.57 19.20 11.51
CA HIS A 177 1.70 20.00 10.29
C HIS A 177 2.81 19.56 9.30
N GLY A 178 3.40 18.37 9.49
CA GLY A 178 4.31 17.75 8.51
C GLY A 178 3.60 17.26 7.23
N PRO A 179 4.34 17.03 6.13
CA PRO A 179 3.73 16.54 4.89
C PRO A 179 3.22 15.09 5.04
N PRO A 180 2.20 14.68 4.27
CA PRO A 180 1.78 13.29 4.18
C PRO A 180 2.95 12.36 3.80
N LEU A 181 3.00 11.18 4.40
CA LEU A 181 3.90 10.12 3.97
C LEU A 181 3.44 9.62 2.60
N LYS A 182 4.25 9.86 1.57
CA LYS A 182 4.11 9.16 0.29
C LYS A 182 4.87 7.85 0.34
N LEU A 183 4.21 6.79 -0.10
CA LEU A 183 4.75 5.46 -0.30
C LEU A 183 4.68 5.10 -1.77
N TRP A 184 5.68 4.40 -2.28
CA TRP A 184 5.66 3.81 -3.62
C TRP A 184 5.89 2.30 -3.58
N ASN A 185 5.37 1.62 -4.59
CA ASN A 185 5.62 0.22 -4.92
C ASN A 185 5.42 0.04 -6.44
N ILE A 186 5.52 -1.17 -6.95
CA ILE A 186 5.20 -1.55 -8.33
C ILE A 186 4.23 -2.73 -8.37
N ASN A 187 3.41 -2.80 -9.40
CA ASN A 187 2.69 -4.00 -9.80
C ASN A 187 3.38 -4.64 -11.02
N ARG A 188 2.67 -5.50 -11.77
CA ARG A 188 3.24 -6.22 -12.93
C ARG A 188 3.58 -5.35 -14.14
N CYS A 189 3.10 -4.10 -14.19
CA CYS A 189 3.22 -3.25 -15.38
C CYS A 189 3.39 -1.75 -15.08
N THR A 190 3.03 -1.28 -13.87
CA THR A 190 3.10 0.13 -13.48
C THR A 190 3.53 0.31 -12.02
N GLY A 191 4.03 1.50 -11.70
CA GLY A 191 4.19 1.98 -10.35
C GLY A 191 2.86 2.28 -9.67
N VAL A 192 2.88 2.23 -8.34
CA VAL A 192 1.77 2.49 -7.42
C VAL A 192 2.29 3.50 -6.40
N VAL A 193 1.58 4.60 -6.20
CA VAL A 193 1.90 5.61 -5.17
C VAL A 193 0.68 5.80 -4.28
N GLY A 194 0.89 5.86 -2.98
CA GLY A 194 -0.15 6.12 -1.97
C GLY A 194 0.32 7.21 -1.00
N ALA A 195 -0.60 8.10 -0.60
CA ALA A 195 -0.34 9.21 0.32
C ALA A 195 -1.11 9.02 1.63
N PHE A 196 -0.44 9.20 2.75
CA PHE A 196 -0.92 8.84 4.08
C PHE A 196 -0.66 9.97 5.10
N SER A 197 -1.71 10.52 5.71
CA SER A 197 -1.53 11.43 6.86
C SER A 197 -1.20 10.61 8.11
N CYS A 198 0.05 10.65 8.53
CA CYS A 198 0.59 9.85 9.65
C CYS A 198 0.80 10.67 10.92
N ASP A 199 0.26 11.88 10.98
CA ASP A 199 0.62 12.89 11.97
C ASP A 199 -0.08 12.73 13.33
N GLY A 200 0.46 13.46 14.32
CA GLY A 200 -0.09 13.54 15.68
C GLY A 200 0.74 12.80 16.74
N GLY A 201 1.79 12.07 16.33
CA GLY A 201 2.71 11.36 17.22
C GLY A 201 4.10 12.03 17.29
N GLU A 202 4.80 11.84 18.41
CA GLU A 202 6.20 12.23 18.57
C GLU A 202 6.99 11.18 19.36
N TRP A 203 8.30 11.05 19.08
CA TRP A 203 9.20 10.25 19.91
C TRP A 203 9.66 11.05 21.13
N CYS A 204 9.28 10.62 22.32
CA CYS A 204 9.78 11.21 23.56
C CYS A 204 11.11 10.59 23.97
N ARG A 205 12.22 11.33 23.82
CA ARG A 205 13.55 10.86 24.26
C ARG A 205 13.66 10.57 25.76
N VAL A 206 12.88 11.26 26.60
CA VAL A 206 12.89 11.11 28.06
C VAL A 206 12.15 9.84 28.49
N GLU A 207 10.94 9.64 27.97
CA GLU A 207 10.11 8.47 28.28
C GLU A 207 10.48 7.23 27.45
N ARG A 208 11.35 7.40 26.43
CA ARG A 208 11.80 6.36 25.49
C ARG A 208 10.64 5.61 24.83
N ARG A 209 9.57 6.33 24.49
CA ARG A 209 8.38 5.83 23.81
C ARG A 209 7.81 6.87 22.85
N PHE A 210 6.99 6.43 21.91
CA PHE A 210 6.08 7.32 21.20
C PHE A 210 4.94 7.77 22.11
N ARG A 211 4.46 8.98 21.89
CA ARG A 211 3.27 9.58 22.53
C ARG A 211 2.60 10.55 21.57
N ARG A 212 1.41 11.05 21.92
CA ARG A 212 0.81 12.20 21.25
C ARG A 212 1.74 13.42 21.25
N ALA A 213 1.77 14.12 20.13
CA ALA A 213 2.57 15.33 19.97
C ALA A 213 2.06 16.49 20.83
N ARG A 214 2.97 17.21 21.50
CA ARG A 214 2.63 18.24 22.51
C ARG A 214 1.86 19.46 21.97
N HIS A 215 1.91 19.69 20.66
CA HIS A 215 1.29 20.83 19.99
C HIS A 215 0.26 20.38 18.93
N SER A 216 -0.54 19.35 19.25
CA SER A 216 -1.70 18.92 18.45
C SER A 216 -3.04 19.23 19.15
N PRO A 217 -3.42 20.52 19.31
CA PRO A 217 -4.72 20.89 19.87
C PRO A 217 -5.87 20.65 18.88
N GLU A 218 -5.60 20.68 17.57
CA GLU A 218 -6.58 20.48 16.52
C GLU A 218 -6.23 19.25 15.66
N ARG A 219 -7.26 18.51 15.26
CA ARG A 219 -7.15 17.45 14.25
C ARG A 219 -6.71 18.13 12.94
N ALA A 220 -5.66 17.61 12.32
CA ALA A 220 -5.07 18.28 11.17
C ALA A 220 -6.06 18.53 10.03
N GLN A 221 -6.04 19.75 9.51
CA GLN A 221 -6.66 20.10 8.24
C GLN A 221 -6.19 19.15 7.13
N GLU A 222 -7.04 18.95 6.12
CA GLU A 222 -6.76 18.13 4.94
C GLU A 222 -5.43 18.52 4.32
N ARG A 223 -4.42 17.67 4.55
CA ARG A 223 -3.08 17.90 4.04
C ARG A 223 -2.96 17.40 2.62
N GLN A 224 -2.04 18.04 1.94
CA GLN A 224 -2.00 18.03 0.52
C GLN A 224 -0.58 17.62 0.05
N THR A 225 -0.46 16.59 -0.81
CA THR A 225 0.84 16.14 -1.39
C THR A 225 0.76 15.76 -2.86
N THR A 226 1.84 16.05 -3.60
CA THR A 226 1.95 15.83 -5.06
C THR A 226 2.61 14.49 -5.33
N ALA A 227 1.96 13.64 -6.10
CA ALA A 227 2.54 12.42 -6.65
C ALA A 227 3.12 12.69 -8.05
N CYS A 228 4.35 12.21 -8.30
CA CYS A 228 5.03 12.28 -9.60
C CYS A 228 5.51 10.88 -10.01
N TYR A 229 5.72 10.62 -11.31
CA TYR A 229 6.32 9.36 -11.76
C TYR A 229 7.73 9.14 -11.18
N THR A 230 8.46 10.22 -10.88
CA THR A 230 9.78 10.19 -10.24
C THR A 230 9.76 9.80 -8.77
N ASP A 231 8.57 9.62 -8.18
CA ASP A 231 8.39 9.06 -6.84
C ASP A 231 8.55 7.53 -6.83
N VAL A 232 8.43 6.89 -7.99
CA VAL A 232 8.68 5.46 -8.20
C VAL A 232 10.13 5.32 -8.67
N ASP A 233 11.04 4.96 -7.76
CA ASP A 233 12.48 5.09 -8.00
C ASP A 233 13.01 4.27 -9.19
N VAL A 234 12.40 3.10 -9.49
CA VAL A 234 12.76 2.25 -10.64
C VAL A 234 12.49 2.90 -12.01
N TRP A 235 11.79 4.04 -12.05
CA TRP A 235 11.46 4.78 -13.27
C TRP A 235 12.30 6.05 -13.47
N ARG A 236 13.29 6.28 -12.62
CA ARG A 236 14.17 7.45 -12.69
C ARG A 236 15.34 7.26 -13.66
N THR A 237 15.77 6.03 -13.91
CA THR A 237 16.85 5.70 -14.86
C THR A 237 16.34 5.58 -16.28
N ASP A 238 15.16 4.96 -16.45
CA ASP A 238 14.46 4.81 -17.73
C ASP A 238 13.11 5.52 -17.62
N ALA A 239 13.09 6.83 -17.90
CA ALA A 239 11.87 7.63 -17.88
C ALA A 239 10.84 7.00 -18.85
N PRO A 240 9.68 6.50 -18.36
CA PRO A 240 8.72 5.84 -19.24
C PRO A 240 8.25 6.80 -20.32
N SER A 241 8.27 6.36 -21.57
CA SER A 241 8.19 7.22 -22.76
C SER A 241 6.83 7.89 -23.01
N LYS A 242 5.86 7.75 -22.10
CA LYS A 242 4.48 8.25 -22.22
C LYS A 242 3.87 8.60 -20.86
N SER A 243 2.89 9.50 -20.90
CA SER A 243 2.22 10.16 -19.77
C SER A 243 1.65 9.23 -18.69
N PHE A 244 1.60 9.75 -17.46
CA PHE A 244 1.19 9.03 -16.25
C PHE A 244 -0.19 9.45 -15.75
N ILE A 245 -0.83 8.56 -15.00
CA ILE A 245 -2.10 8.80 -14.31
C ILE A 245 -1.85 8.58 -12.81
N ALA A 246 -2.17 9.59 -11.98
CA ALA A 246 -2.18 9.49 -10.52
C ALA A 246 -3.64 9.65 -10.03
N LEU A 247 -4.01 8.95 -8.96
CA LEU A 247 -5.38 8.91 -8.42
C LEU A 247 -5.38 9.37 -6.95
N SER A 248 -6.14 10.43 -6.66
CA SER A 248 -6.44 10.86 -5.28
C SER A 248 -7.91 10.55 -4.99
N HIS A 249 -8.16 9.83 -3.91
CA HIS A 249 -9.28 8.87 -3.88
C HIS A 249 -10.54 9.40 -3.18
N LEU A 250 -10.67 10.71 -2.96
CA LEU A 250 -11.41 11.19 -1.78
C LEU A 250 -12.11 12.58 -1.81
N ALA A 251 -11.89 13.50 -2.75
CA ALA A 251 -12.37 14.91 -2.60
C ALA A 251 -13.43 15.39 -3.60
N GLU A 252 -13.86 14.55 -4.56
CA GLU A 252 -14.74 14.87 -5.72
C GLU A 252 -14.27 16.07 -6.58
N LYS A 253 -13.06 16.54 -6.32
CA LYS A 253 -12.23 17.44 -7.10
C LYS A 253 -10.77 16.99 -6.96
N LEU A 254 -9.98 17.30 -7.99
CA LEU A 254 -8.56 17.07 -8.15
C LEU A 254 -7.94 18.24 -8.98
N THR A 255 -7.79 19.39 -8.34
CA THR A 255 -6.40 19.88 -8.25
C THR A 255 -5.59 18.74 -7.63
N VAL A 256 -4.29 18.59 -7.89
CA VAL A 256 -3.45 17.65 -7.12
C VAL A 256 -3.85 17.68 -5.63
N LEU A 257 -3.55 16.62 -4.85
CA LEU A 257 -3.63 16.56 -3.37
C LEU A 257 -4.94 15.82 -2.82
N SER A 258 -5.21 15.66 -1.50
CA SER A 258 -5.99 14.49 -0.92
C SER A 258 -7.06 14.68 0.20
N ALA A 259 -8.00 13.71 0.32
CA ALA A 259 -9.01 13.40 1.41
C ALA A 259 -10.44 14.04 1.33
N PRO A 260 -11.55 13.50 1.96
CA PRO A 260 -12.03 12.13 2.34
C PRO A 260 -13.42 11.69 1.73
N ASP A 261 -13.62 10.58 0.97
CA ASP A 261 -14.38 9.37 1.45
C ASP A 261 -14.36 8.05 0.59
N ASN A 262 -14.21 6.90 1.27
CA ASN A 262 -14.77 5.55 1.02
C ASN A 262 -14.56 4.65 -0.25
N LYS A 263 -13.53 4.82 -1.09
CA LYS A 263 -13.09 3.75 -2.04
C LYS A 263 -11.60 3.40 -1.89
N VAL A 264 -11.25 2.11 -1.93
CA VAL A 264 -9.85 1.61 -1.79
C VAL A 264 -9.35 1.13 -3.15
N PRO A 265 -8.37 1.82 -3.78
CA PRO A 265 -7.76 1.35 -5.02
C PRO A 265 -6.73 0.25 -4.72
N ILE A 266 -6.85 -0.88 -5.40
CA ILE A 266 -6.02 -2.06 -5.15
C ILE A 266 -4.81 -2.03 -6.08
N GLY A 267 -3.60 -1.87 -5.53
CA GLY A 267 -2.39 -1.54 -6.30
C GLY A 267 -2.04 -2.52 -7.42
N GLY A 268 -2.47 -3.79 -7.33
CA GLY A 268 -2.29 -4.80 -8.38
C GLY A 268 -3.36 -4.84 -9.48
N ALA A 269 -4.36 -3.94 -9.49
CA ALA A 269 -5.50 -4.01 -10.42
C ALA A 269 -5.10 -3.85 -11.90
N VAL A 270 -4.07 -3.05 -12.20
CA VAL A 270 -3.61 -2.79 -13.57
C VAL A 270 -2.61 -3.88 -14.01
N TYR A 271 -2.85 -4.46 -15.19
CA TYR A 271 -2.05 -5.53 -15.80
C TYR A 271 -1.32 -5.07 -17.08
N ALA A 272 -1.85 -4.06 -17.77
CA ALA A 272 -1.15 -3.34 -18.85
C ALA A 272 -1.77 -1.95 -19.03
N ALA A 273 -0.99 -1.00 -19.53
CA ALA A 273 -1.48 0.28 -20.03
C ALA A 273 -0.78 0.60 -21.35
N GLU A 274 -1.53 0.95 -22.39
CA GLU A 274 -1.04 1.29 -23.71
C GLU A 274 -1.74 2.55 -24.24
N VAL A 275 -0.98 3.52 -24.75
CA VAL A 275 -1.54 4.69 -25.43
C VAL A 275 -1.22 4.65 -26.92
N ARG A 276 -2.28 4.54 -27.74
CA ARG A 276 -2.24 4.39 -29.20
C ARG A 276 -2.84 5.62 -29.87
N GLY A 277 -2.02 6.37 -30.61
CA GLY A 277 -2.50 7.45 -31.48
C GLY A 277 -3.03 6.92 -32.81
N LYS A 278 -4.04 7.58 -33.37
CA LYS A 278 -4.52 7.36 -34.74
C LYS A 278 -4.22 8.60 -35.59
N ALA A 279 -4.14 8.41 -36.91
CA ALA A 279 -3.81 9.47 -37.88
C ALA A 279 -4.76 10.70 -37.88
N ASN A 280 -5.92 10.59 -37.23
CA ASN A 280 -6.97 11.63 -37.19
C ASN A 280 -6.95 12.44 -35.87
N GLY A 281 -5.80 12.55 -35.19
CA GLY A 281 -5.70 13.22 -33.86
C GLY A 281 -6.33 12.45 -32.69
N VAL A 282 -7.02 11.34 -32.94
CA VAL A 282 -7.66 10.54 -31.88
C VAL A 282 -6.61 9.70 -31.13
N VAL A 283 -6.54 9.87 -29.82
CA VAL A 283 -5.75 9.06 -28.89
C VAL A 283 -6.66 8.06 -28.20
N VAL A 284 -6.26 6.79 -28.16
CA VAL A 284 -6.91 5.74 -27.36
C VAL A 284 -5.96 5.28 -26.28
N ALA A 285 -6.33 5.48 -25.03
CA ALA A 285 -5.67 4.85 -23.88
C ALA A 285 -6.40 3.55 -23.55
N GLU A 286 -5.71 2.40 -23.69
CA GLU A 286 -6.19 1.09 -23.25
C GLU A 286 -5.51 0.73 -21.92
N VAL A 287 -6.31 0.42 -20.90
CA VAL A 287 -5.85 -0.07 -19.61
C VAL A 287 -6.46 -1.45 -19.40
N ARG A 288 -5.63 -2.49 -19.32
CA ARG A 288 -6.09 -3.84 -18.99
C ARG A 288 -6.09 -3.99 -17.49
N VAL A 289 -7.26 -4.23 -16.91
CA VAL A 289 -7.48 -4.31 -15.47
C VAL A 289 -8.04 -5.68 -15.08
N ARG A 290 -7.76 -6.10 -13.85
CA ARG A 290 -8.42 -7.20 -13.16
C ARG A 290 -9.06 -6.61 -11.92
N GLY A 291 -10.38 -6.77 -11.77
CA GLY A 291 -11.13 -6.15 -10.69
C GLY A 291 -12.63 -6.12 -10.96
N THR A 292 -13.35 -5.45 -10.08
CA THR A 292 -14.79 -5.18 -10.18
C THR A 292 -15.11 -3.93 -9.36
N GLY A 293 -16.26 -3.31 -9.61
CA GLY A 293 -16.66 -2.04 -9.01
C GLY A 293 -16.17 -0.85 -9.84
N GLU A 294 -16.16 0.33 -9.22
CA GLU A 294 -15.80 1.57 -9.91
C GLU A 294 -14.30 1.65 -10.19
N MET A 295 -13.97 1.83 -11.47
CA MET A 295 -12.62 2.06 -11.97
C MET A 295 -12.48 3.54 -12.33
N CYS A 296 -11.60 4.24 -11.61
CA CYS A 296 -11.31 5.64 -11.85
C CYS A 296 -9.99 5.84 -12.60
N ALA A 297 -10.00 6.76 -13.56
CA ALA A 297 -8.83 7.27 -14.25
C ALA A 297 -8.89 8.81 -14.28
N TYR A 298 -7.80 9.48 -14.64
CA TYR A 298 -7.79 10.93 -14.85
C TYR A 298 -7.38 11.26 -16.27
N ALA A 299 -8.10 12.21 -16.88
CA ALA A 299 -7.82 12.74 -18.20
C ALA A 299 -7.97 14.25 -18.18
N SER A 300 -7.01 14.98 -18.75
CA SER A 300 -7.05 16.46 -18.86
C SER A 300 -8.14 16.99 -19.79
N LYS A 301 -8.84 16.10 -20.50
CA LYS A 301 -10.02 16.37 -21.32
C LYS A 301 -11.01 15.22 -21.14
N LYS A 302 -12.31 15.55 -21.17
CA LYS A 302 -13.41 14.58 -21.18
C LYS A 302 -13.21 13.58 -22.32
N PRO A 303 -13.15 12.26 -22.05
CA PRO A 303 -13.19 11.25 -23.10
C PRO A 303 -14.47 11.43 -23.92
N LYS A 304 -14.39 11.29 -25.25
CA LYS A 304 -15.60 11.23 -26.09
C LYS A 304 -16.39 9.95 -25.84
N ARG A 305 -15.69 8.88 -25.45
CA ARG A 305 -16.25 7.57 -25.17
C ARG A 305 -15.35 6.78 -24.24
N CYS A 306 -15.96 6.02 -23.34
CA CYS A 306 -15.35 4.87 -22.68
C CYS A 306 -15.93 3.57 -23.24
N SER A 307 -15.14 2.49 -23.21
CA SER A 307 -15.60 1.16 -23.58
C SER A 307 -14.89 0.06 -22.80
N ILE A 308 -15.62 -1.02 -22.51
CA ILE A 308 -15.13 -2.22 -21.84
C ILE A 308 -15.10 -3.35 -22.88
N ASP A 309 -13.92 -3.91 -23.14
CA ASP A 309 -13.68 -4.95 -24.15
C ASP A 309 -14.19 -4.57 -25.56
N GLY A 310 -14.07 -3.29 -25.92
CA GLY A 310 -14.54 -2.75 -27.20
C GLY A 310 -16.05 -2.49 -27.29
N ARG A 311 -16.82 -2.76 -26.22
CA ARG A 311 -18.23 -2.36 -26.11
C ARG A 311 -18.35 -1.04 -25.37
N GLU A 312 -19.03 -0.08 -25.97
CA GLU A 312 -19.31 1.23 -25.38
C GLU A 312 -20.01 1.09 -24.02
N CYS A 313 -19.60 1.91 -23.04
CA CYS A 313 -20.14 1.90 -21.69
C CYS A 313 -20.42 3.31 -21.19
N GLU A 314 -21.35 3.43 -20.25
CA GLU A 314 -21.55 4.67 -19.50
C GLU A 314 -20.30 5.00 -18.68
N PHE A 315 -20.04 6.30 -18.51
CA PHE A 315 -18.92 6.80 -17.71
C PHE A 315 -19.26 8.17 -17.11
N GLY A 316 -18.79 8.42 -15.89
CA GLY A 316 -18.76 9.76 -15.30
C GLY A 316 -17.53 10.53 -15.77
N TYR A 317 -17.63 11.86 -15.82
CA TYR A 317 -16.49 12.75 -15.97
C TYR A 317 -16.73 14.04 -15.19
N GLU A 318 -15.90 14.29 -14.19
CA GLU A 318 -15.95 15.54 -13.42
C GLU A 318 -15.06 16.60 -14.10
N GLU A 319 -15.66 17.73 -14.48
CA GLU A 319 -14.93 18.78 -15.21
C GLU A 319 -13.97 19.57 -14.33
N GLU A 320 -14.22 19.61 -13.03
CA GLU A 320 -13.39 20.32 -12.07
C GLU A 320 -12.02 19.68 -11.88
N ASP A 321 -11.83 18.44 -12.37
CA ASP A 321 -10.65 17.65 -12.04
C ASP A 321 -10.19 16.56 -13.03
N GLY A 322 -11.01 16.22 -14.02
CA GLY A 322 -10.66 15.21 -15.02
C GLY A 322 -10.91 13.76 -14.60
N ARG A 323 -11.54 13.49 -13.46
CA ARG A 323 -11.89 12.14 -12.96
C ARG A 323 -12.87 11.49 -13.90
N VAL A 324 -12.42 10.47 -14.62
CA VAL A 324 -13.24 9.55 -15.41
C VAL A 324 -13.60 8.36 -14.53
N SER A 325 -14.88 8.05 -14.34
CA SER A 325 -15.34 6.86 -13.61
C SER A 325 -16.08 5.88 -14.53
N VAL A 326 -15.77 4.59 -14.43
CA VAL A 326 -16.43 3.51 -15.20
C VAL A 326 -16.77 2.37 -14.25
N GLN A 327 -18.01 1.88 -14.27
CA GLN A 327 -18.37 0.68 -13.51
C GLN A 327 -17.91 -0.59 -14.23
N LEU A 328 -17.12 -1.41 -13.56
CA LEU A 328 -16.63 -2.69 -14.08
C LEU A 328 -17.31 -3.85 -13.35
N GLU A 329 -18.05 -4.67 -14.07
CA GLU A 329 -18.61 -5.91 -13.54
C GLU A 329 -17.59 -7.06 -13.52
N TRP A 330 -17.66 -7.91 -12.50
CA TRP A 330 -16.86 -9.11 -12.39
C TRP A 330 -17.24 -10.15 -13.45
N ASP A 331 -16.30 -10.46 -14.32
CA ASP A 331 -16.42 -11.55 -15.30
C ASP A 331 -15.63 -12.78 -14.80
N ARG A 332 -16.33 -13.92 -14.67
CA ARG A 332 -15.74 -15.18 -14.19
C ARG A 332 -14.85 -15.84 -15.25
N ASP A 333 -15.22 -15.71 -16.52
CA ASP A 333 -14.54 -16.32 -17.64
C ASP A 333 -13.41 -15.41 -18.14
N LYS A 334 -13.59 -14.09 -18.05
CA LYS A 334 -12.63 -13.07 -18.47
C LYS A 334 -12.06 -12.25 -17.31
N LYS A 335 -11.18 -12.86 -16.52
CA LYS A 335 -10.51 -12.22 -15.36
C LYS A 335 -9.72 -10.93 -15.66
N ILE A 336 -9.38 -10.63 -16.92
CA ILE A 336 -8.74 -9.38 -17.33
C ILE A 336 -9.60 -8.70 -18.39
N ARG A 337 -10.05 -7.48 -18.06
CA ARG A 337 -10.96 -6.64 -18.85
C ARG A 337 -10.17 -5.49 -19.46
N ALA A 338 -10.45 -5.12 -20.70
CA ALA A 338 -9.80 -3.97 -21.35
C ALA A 338 -10.69 -2.73 -21.26
N LEU A 339 -10.31 -1.76 -20.44
CA LEU A 339 -10.90 -0.43 -20.40
C LEU A 339 -10.23 0.43 -21.49
N GLN A 340 -11.03 1.09 -22.32
CA GLN A 340 -10.53 1.93 -23.41
C GLN A 340 -11.16 3.32 -23.31
N TYR A 341 -10.33 4.35 -23.22
CA TYR A 341 -10.70 5.76 -23.15
C TYR A 341 -10.32 6.43 -24.48
N LEU A 342 -11.31 6.99 -25.18
CA LEU A 342 -11.11 7.68 -26.45
C LEU A 342 -11.09 9.20 -26.23
N ILE A 343 -9.94 9.81 -26.47
CA ILE A 343 -9.66 11.24 -26.23
C ILE A 343 -9.22 11.86 -27.57
N GLU A 344 -9.69 13.06 -27.88
CA GLU A 344 -9.19 13.81 -29.05
C GLU A 344 -8.05 14.74 -28.65
N ALA A 345 -6.91 14.61 -29.35
CA ALA A 345 -5.90 15.65 -29.39
C ALA A 345 -6.34 16.69 -30.42
N GLU A 346 -6.30 17.96 -30.01
CA GLU A 346 -6.31 19.09 -30.95
C GLU A 346 -4.87 19.40 -31.36
N ASP A 347 -4.71 20.10 -32.49
CA ASP A 347 -3.40 20.49 -33.02
C ASP A 347 -2.55 21.20 -31.95
N VAL A 348 -1.49 20.53 -31.50
CA VAL A 348 -0.48 21.15 -30.66
C VAL A 348 0.26 22.17 -31.52
N LYS A 349 -0.12 23.45 -31.40
CA LYS A 349 0.74 24.54 -31.87
C LYS A 349 2.02 24.52 -31.05
N GLU A 350 3.10 24.03 -31.65
CA GLU A 350 4.45 24.13 -31.11
C GLU A 350 4.85 25.60 -30.98
N SER A 351 4.69 26.17 -29.78
CA SER A 351 5.29 27.46 -29.44
C SER A 351 5.58 27.57 -27.95
N TYR A 352 6.70 26.98 -27.53
CA TYR A 352 7.41 27.39 -26.31
C TYR A 352 8.87 27.68 -26.66
N SER A 353 9.10 28.91 -27.09
CA SER A 353 10.44 29.50 -27.11
C SER A 353 10.90 29.73 -25.66
N VAL A 354 11.99 29.08 -25.26
CA VAL A 354 12.61 29.25 -23.95
C VAL A 354 13.49 30.52 -23.96
N PRO A 355 13.34 31.43 -22.99
CA PRO A 355 14.37 32.42 -22.64
C PRO A 355 15.43 31.81 -21.70
#